data_AF-A0A1H8V1T1-F1
#
_entry.id   AF-A0A1H8V1T1-F1
#
_cell.length_a   1.000
_cell.length_b   1.000
_cell.length_c   1.000
_cell.angle_alpha   90.00
_cell.angle_beta   90.00
_cell.angle_gamma   90.00
#
_symmetry.space_group_name_H-M   'P 1'
#
loop_
_entity.id
_entity.type
_entity.pdbx_description
1 polymer ?
#
loop_
_entity_poly.entity_id
_entity_poly.type
_entity_poly.pdbx_seq_one_letter_code
_entity_poly.pdbx_strand_id
1 'polypeptide(L)'
;MQDKRSIQFVIKKIAVLASLVIMFSFAFQAKSVMAHAALVKSDPPRRATLSISPKQVRLWFNEKIEGSYAAVTVLDSNKHSITENNPESVADDPKSVVLSLPQLGSGRYTVKYRVMSVDGHVIESSFDFNVKE
;
A
#
# COMPACT_ATOMS: atom_id res chain seq x y z
N MET A 1 -32.26 59.98 -7.81
CA MET A 1 -33.13 58.80 -7.65
C MET A 1 -32.41 57.63 -8.32
N GLN A 2 -31.50 56.96 -7.58
CA GLN A 2 -30.63 55.91 -8.13
C GLN A 2 -31.49 54.73 -8.60
N ASP A 3 -31.29 54.32 -9.85
CA ASP A 3 -32.11 53.35 -10.56
C ASP A 3 -32.01 51.97 -9.88
N LYS A 4 -33.07 51.59 -9.16
CA LYS A 4 -33.21 50.28 -8.49
C LYS A 4 -32.96 49.13 -9.46
N ARG A 5 -33.17 49.33 -10.76
CA ARG A 5 -32.93 48.35 -11.82
C ARG A 5 -31.44 48.08 -12.03
N SER A 6 -30.59 49.10 -11.92
CA SER A 6 -29.13 48.95 -11.98
C SER A 6 -28.59 48.19 -10.76
N ILE A 7 -29.12 48.46 -9.56
CA ILE A 7 -28.73 47.77 -8.32
C ILE A 7 -29.10 46.27 -8.39
N GLN A 8 -30.32 45.95 -8.84
CA GLN A 8 -30.76 44.57 -9.03
C GLN A 8 -29.92 43.79 -10.05
N PHE A 9 -29.47 44.47 -11.12
CA PHE A 9 -28.60 43.87 -12.13
C PHE A 9 -27.20 43.54 -11.58
N VAL A 10 -26.63 44.43 -10.76
CA VAL A 10 -25.34 44.20 -10.10
C VAL A 10 -25.43 43.06 -9.08
N ILE A 11 -26.49 43.02 -8.26
CA ILE A 11 -26.71 41.93 -7.29
C ILE A 11 -26.81 40.57 -7.99
N LYS A 12 -27.57 40.47 -9.10
CA LYS A 12 -27.65 39.23 -9.88
C LYS A 12 -26.30 38.77 -10.42
N LYS A 13 -25.46 39.70 -10.92
CA LYS A 13 -24.12 39.36 -11.42
C LYS A 13 -23.20 38.85 -10.31
N ILE A 14 -23.23 39.50 -9.14
CA ILE A 14 -22.46 39.06 -7.98
C ILE A 14 -22.92 37.66 -7.52
N ALA A 15 -24.23 37.41 -7.49
CA ALA A 15 -24.77 36.11 -7.12
C ALA A 15 -24.35 35.00 -8.11
N VAL A 16 -24.39 35.27 -9.42
CA VAL A 16 -23.93 34.33 -10.46
C VAL A 16 -22.44 34.07 -10.35
N LEU A 17 -21.63 35.11 -10.14
CA LEU A 17 -20.18 34.97 -9.99
C LEU A 17 -19.82 34.19 -8.73
N ALA A 18 -20.48 34.47 -7.60
CA ALA A 18 -20.31 33.73 -6.35
C ALA A 18 -20.68 32.26 -6.52
N SER A 19 -21.78 31.96 -7.24
CA SER A 19 -22.18 30.58 -7.55
C SER A 19 -21.15 29.87 -8.41
N LEU A 20 -20.59 30.53 -9.43
CA LEU A 20 -19.52 29.96 -10.28
C LEU A 20 -18.24 29.70 -9.50
N VAL A 21 -17.84 30.61 -8.60
CA VAL A 21 -16.66 30.44 -7.74
C VAL A 21 -16.85 29.26 -6.80
N ILE A 22 -18.00 29.15 -6.13
CA ILE A 22 -18.31 28.02 -5.25
C ILE A 22 -18.27 26.69 -6.02
N MET A 23 -18.88 26.66 -7.22
CA MET A 23 -18.90 25.47 -8.07
C MET A 23 -17.49 25.07 -8.55
N PHE A 24 -16.66 26.05 -8.89
CA PHE A 24 -15.26 25.80 -9.28
C PHE A 24 -14.41 25.31 -8.10
N SER A 25 -14.62 25.82 -6.88
CA SER A 25 -13.91 25.35 -5.68
C SER A 25 -14.19 23.87 -5.36
N PHE A 26 -15.39 23.36 -5.66
CA PHE A 26 -15.71 21.94 -5.49
C PHE A 26 -15.08 21.03 -6.55
N ALA A 27 -14.80 21.55 -7.75
CA ALA A 27 -14.24 20.76 -8.86
C ALA A 27 -12.79 20.29 -8.63
N PHE A 28 -12.05 20.92 -7.70
CA PHE A 28 -10.65 20.55 -7.39
C PHE A 28 -10.49 19.58 -6.22
N GLN A 29 -11.58 19.10 -5.64
CA GLN A 29 -11.55 18.13 -4.54
C GLN A 29 -11.38 16.69 -5.08
N ALA A 30 -10.35 16.45 -5.89
CA ALA A 30 -9.97 15.10 -6.29
C ALA A 30 -9.25 14.41 -5.12
N LYS A 31 -10.01 13.78 -4.21
CA LYS A 31 -9.42 12.89 -3.21
C LYS A 31 -8.90 11.65 -3.94
N SER A 32 -7.58 11.47 -3.95
CA SER A 32 -6.99 10.21 -4.38
C SER A 32 -7.42 9.12 -3.40
N VAL A 33 -8.34 8.26 -3.82
CA VAL A 33 -8.73 7.06 -3.08
C VAL A 33 -7.67 6.00 -3.35
N MET A 34 -6.66 5.93 -2.49
CA MET A 34 -5.82 4.73 -2.39
C MET A 34 -6.58 3.70 -1.57
N ALA A 35 -7.39 2.87 -2.23
CA ALA A 35 -8.23 1.86 -1.57
C ALA A 35 -7.55 0.49 -1.41
N HIS A 36 -6.41 0.24 -2.07
CA HIS A 36 -5.86 -1.12 -2.16
C HIS A 36 -4.51 -1.25 -1.45
N ALA A 37 -4.36 -2.33 -0.69
CA ALA A 37 -3.16 -2.61 0.10
C ALA A 37 -1.93 -2.82 -0.78
N ALA A 38 -1.09 -1.79 -0.87
CA ALA A 38 0.15 -1.81 -1.62
C ALA A 38 1.35 -1.98 -0.68
N LEU A 39 2.30 -2.84 -1.08
CA LEU A 39 3.54 -3.04 -0.35
C LEU A 39 4.42 -1.78 -0.44
N VAL A 40 4.57 -1.08 0.68
CA VAL A 40 5.37 0.16 0.77
C VAL A 40 6.80 -0.09 1.19
N LYS A 41 7.05 -1.14 1.99
CA LYS A 41 8.38 -1.50 2.49
C LYS A 41 8.48 -3.00 2.70
N SER A 42 9.67 -3.54 2.52
CA SER A 42 10.02 -4.92 2.89
C SER A 42 11.38 -4.95 3.58
N ASP A 43 11.56 -5.94 4.43
CA ASP A 43 12.85 -6.33 5.00
C ASP A 43 12.94 -7.86 4.89
N PRO A 44 13.83 -8.43 4.06
CA PRO A 44 14.82 -7.74 3.23
C PRO A 44 14.23 -6.76 2.19
N PRO A 45 14.95 -5.68 1.83
CA PRO A 45 14.53 -4.80 0.75
C PRO A 45 14.44 -5.54 -0.59
N ARG A 46 13.51 -5.11 -1.45
CA ARG A 46 13.38 -5.67 -2.80
C ARG A 46 14.68 -5.54 -3.58
N ARG A 47 15.15 -6.64 -4.16
CA ARG A 47 16.41 -6.79 -4.90
C ARG A 47 17.67 -6.58 -4.05
N ALA A 48 17.55 -6.64 -2.72
CA ALA A 48 18.70 -6.57 -1.83
C ALA A 48 19.68 -7.71 -2.10
N THR A 49 20.95 -7.46 -1.79
CA THR A 49 21.99 -8.47 -1.70
C THR A 49 22.53 -8.42 -0.28
N LEU A 50 22.32 -9.48 0.47
CA LEU A 50 22.68 -9.60 1.88
C LEU A 50 23.96 -10.42 2.00
N SER A 51 24.85 -10.04 2.91
CA SER A 51 26.04 -10.84 3.29
C SER A 51 25.73 -11.87 4.38
N ILE A 52 24.55 -11.80 4.98
CA ILE A 52 24.11 -12.69 6.04
C ILE A 52 22.70 -13.18 5.76
N SER A 53 22.40 -14.41 6.18
CA SER A 53 21.03 -14.93 6.13
C SER A 53 20.11 -14.05 6.99
N PRO A 54 19.02 -13.49 6.43
CA PRO A 54 17.99 -12.85 7.24
C PRO A 54 17.28 -13.90 8.09
N LYS A 55 16.80 -13.49 9.27
CA LYS A 55 16.03 -14.37 10.17
C LYS A 55 14.54 -14.38 9.86
N GLN A 56 14.06 -13.39 9.09
CA GLN A 56 12.65 -13.19 8.79
C GLN A 56 12.48 -12.39 7.50
N VAL A 57 11.28 -12.45 6.92
CA VAL A 57 10.75 -11.44 6.01
C VAL A 57 9.69 -10.64 6.75
N ARG A 58 9.78 -9.31 6.74
CA ARG A 58 8.71 -8.42 7.16
C ARG A 58 8.22 -7.58 6.00
N LEU A 59 6.90 -7.50 5.85
CA LEU A 59 6.22 -6.74 4.80
C LEU A 59 5.37 -5.65 5.45
N TRP A 60 5.45 -4.43 4.93
CA TRP A 60 4.61 -3.30 5.36
C TRP A 60 3.78 -2.79 4.20
N PHE A 61 2.52 -2.49 4.48
CA PHE A 61 1.52 -2.00 3.54
C PHE A 61 1.11 -0.56 3.88
N ASN A 62 0.55 0.15 2.90
CA ASN A 62 0.02 1.50 3.07
C ASN A 62 -1.26 1.54 3.95
N GLU A 63 -1.97 0.43 4.08
CA GLU A 63 -3.20 0.31 4.85
C GLU A 63 -3.25 -0.98 5.68
N LYS A 64 -4.29 -1.09 6.52
CA LYS A 64 -4.50 -2.27 7.35
C LYS A 64 -4.86 -3.47 6.46
N ILE A 65 -4.34 -4.62 6.81
CA ILE A 65 -4.64 -5.89 6.14
C ILE A 65 -5.32 -6.87 7.10
N GLU A 66 -6.09 -7.80 6.54
CA GLU A 66 -6.59 -8.95 7.31
C GLU A 66 -5.49 -10.00 7.44
N GLY A 67 -4.73 -9.88 8.52
CA GLY A 67 -3.54 -10.68 8.77
C GLY A 67 -3.79 -12.19 8.88
N SER A 68 -5.00 -12.62 9.26
CA SER A 68 -5.40 -14.04 9.23
C SER A 68 -5.56 -14.60 7.82
N TYR A 69 -5.74 -13.74 6.81
CA TYR A 69 -5.78 -14.12 5.39
C TYR A 69 -4.40 -14.03 4.72
N ALA A 70 -3.44 -13.34 5.34
CA ALA A 70 -2.13 -13.11 4.76
C ALA A 70 -1.37 -14.44 4.56
N ALA A 71 -0.77 -14.59 3.39
CA ALA A 71 0.14 -15.67 3.07
C ALA A 71 1.46 -15.09 2.55
N VAL A 72 2.57 -15.61 3.03
CA VAL A 72 3.91 -15.29 2.54
C VAL A 72 4.64 -16.60 2.35
N THR A 73 5.33 -16.75 1.22
CA THR A 73 6.12 -17.94 0.90
C THR A 73 7.45 -17.48 0.33
N VAL A 74 8.54 -18.06 0.82
CA VAL A 74 9.86 -17.82 0.24
C VAL A 74 10.29 -19.05 -0.56
N LEU A 75 10.69 -18.81 -1.80
CA LEU A 75 11.16 -19.82 -2.73
C LEU A 75 12.67 -19.70 -2.93
N ASP A 76 13.36 -20.83 -3.10
CA ASP A 76 14.74 -20.88 -3.56
C ASP A 76 14.86 -20.67 -5.08
N SER A 77 16.08 -20.72 -5.62
CA SER A 77 16.35 -20.59 -7.05
C SER A 77 15.74 -21.70 -7.91
N ASN A 78 15.41 -22.84 -7.32
CA ASN A 78 14.75 -23.97 -7.97
C ASN A 78 13.22 -23.89 -7.87
N LYS A 79 12.69 -22.81 -7.29
CA LYS A 79 11.27 -22.57 -7.02
C LYS A 79 10.68 -23.50 -5.96
N HIS A 80 11.51 -24.13 -5.13
CA HIS A 80 11.06 -24.90 -3.97
C HIS A 80 10.75 -23.96 -2.80
N SER A 81 9.65 -24.22 -2.10
CA SER A 81 9.34 -23.49 -0.88
C SER A 81 10.32 -23.86 0.22
N ILE A 82 10.90 -22.85 0.87
CA ILE A 82 11.75 -23.02 2.06
C ILE A 82 11.01 -22.64 3.35
N THR A 83 9.75 -22.25 3.23
CA THR A 83 8.86 -21.91 4.35
C THR A 83 7.59 -22.74 4.30
N GLU A 84 7.16 -23.26 5.44
CA GLU A 84 5.92 -24.05 5.58
C GLU A 84 4.84 -23.33 6.40
N ASN A 85 5.23 -22.29 7.16
CA ASN A 85 4.35 -21.57 8.06
C ASN A 85 3.70 -20.37 7.39
N ASN A 86 2.50 -20.01 7.84
CA ASN A 86 1.88 -18.73 7.54
C ASN A 86 2.62 -17.59 8.26
N PRO A 87 2.58 -16.36 7.73
CA PRO A 87 3.14 -15.21 8.41
C PRO A 87 2.31 -14.85 9.65
N GLU A 88 2.96 -14.25 10.64
CA GLU A 88 2.34 -13.71 11.84
C GLU A 88 1.95 -12.24 11.61
N SER A 89 0.81 -11.85 12.18
CA SER A 89 0.41 -10.44 12.26
C SER A 89 1.14 -9.74 13.39
N VAL A 90 1.55 -8.48 13.17
CA VAL A 90 2.20 -7.69 14.22
C VAL A 90 1.14 -6.94 15.02
N ALA A 91 0.98 -7.27 16.31
CA ALA A 91 -0.08 -6.72 17.16
C ALA A 91 -0.11 -5.18 17.19
N ASP A 92 1.07 -4.56 17.28
CA ASP A 92 1.21 -3.10 17.34
C ASP A 92 1.36 -2.45 15.94
N ASP A 93 1.33 -3.24 14.86
CA ASP A 93 1.46 -2.76 13.48
C ASP A 93 0.59 -3.59 12.52
N PRO A 94 -0.74 -3.31 12.47
CA PRO A 94 -1.72 -4.09 11.72
C PRO A 94 -1.62 -3.88 10.19
N LYS A 95 -0.65 -3.07 9.75
CA LYS A 95 -0.29 -2.91 8.33
C LYS A 95 0.92 -3.76 7.96
N SER A 96 1.32 -4.70 8.82
CA SER A 96 2.49 -5.51 8.59
C SER A 96 2.32 -6.96 8.99
N VAL A 97 3.08 -7.82 8.33
CA VAL A 97 3.19 -9.24 8.63
C VAL A 97 4.65 -9.68 8.62
N VAL A 98 4.96 -10.70 9.41
CA VAL A 98 6.30 -11.24 9.58
C VAL A 98 6.29 -12.74 9.32
N LEU A 99 7.20 -13.22 8.50
CA LEU A 99 7.44 -14.64 8.28
C LEU A 99 8.86 -14.98 8.76
N SER A 100 8.97 -15.84 9.76
CA SER A 100 10.26 -16.39 10.19
C SER A 100 10.87 -17.26 9.10
N LEU A 101 12.19 -17.17 8.91
CA LEU A 101 12.93 -17.95 7.93
C LEU A 101 13.88 -18.93 8.61
N PRO A 102 14.12 -20.11 8.01
CA PRO A 102 15.26 -20.94 8.37
C PRO A 102 16.57 -20.23 7.97
N GLN A 103 17.70 -20.79 8.39
CA GLN A 103 18.99 -20.33 7.90
C GLN A 103 19.10 -20.57 6.39
N LEU A 104 19.40 -19.52 5.65
CA LEU A 104 19.53 -19.51 4.20
C LEU A 104 20.99 -19.68 3.78
N GLY A 105 21.21 -20.46 2.73
CA GLY A 105 22.49 -20.52 2.03
C GLY A 105 22.65 -19.36 1.05
N SER A 106 23.80 -19.31 0.39
CA SER A 106 24.02 -18.36 -0.71
C SER A 106 23.08 -18.67 -1.88
N GLY A 107 22.42 -17.66 -2.43
CA GLY A 107 21.51 -17.85 -3.55
C GLY A 107 20.51 -16.72 -3.74
N ARG A 108 19.71 -16.86 -4.79
CA ARG A 108 18.54 -16.01 -5.03
C ARG A 108 17.33 -16.62 -4.35
N TYR A 109 16.54 -15.77 -3.71
CA TYR A 109 15.29 -16.12 -3.07
C TYR A 109 14.16 -15.23 -3.60
N THR A 110 12.99 -15.82 -3.82
CA THR A 110 11.79 -15.08 -4.23
C THR A 110 10.78 -15.09 -3.10
N VAL A 111 10.42 -13.92 -2.61
CA VAL A 111 9.31 -13.72 -1.67
C VAL A 111 8.04 -13.56 -2.48
N LYS A 112 7.09 -14.46 -2.31
CA LYS A 112 5.70 -14.33 -2.81
C LYS A 112 4.80 -13.98 -1.64
N TYR A 113 3.84 -13.09 -1.84
CA TYR A 113 2.85 -12.77 -0.83
C TYR A 113 1.46 -12.60 -1.44
N ARG A 114 0.46 -12.89 -0.61
CA ARG A 114 -0.96 -12.61 -0.84
C ARG A 114 -1.53 -11.96 0.41
N VAL A 115 -2.16 -10.80 0.28
CA VAL A 115 -2.81 -10.08 1.37
C VAL A 115 -4.19 -9.60 0.96
N MET A 116 -5.07 -9.41 1.94
CA MET A 116 -6.40 -8.81 1.75
C MET A 116 -6.45 -7.49 2.50
N SER A 117 -6.80 -6.40 1.82
CA SER A 117 -7.12 -5.14 2.49
C SER A 117 -8.41 -5.30 3.30
N VAL A 118 -8.59 -4.45 4.32
CA VAL A 118 -9.86 -4.34 5.07
C VAL A 118 -11.06 -3.97 4.19
N ASP A 119 -10.84 -3.46 2.97
CA ASP A 119 -11.90 -3.21 1.99
C ASP A 119 -12.33 -4.46 1.19
N GLY A 120 -11.66 -5.59 1.41
CA GLY A 120 -11.94 -6.90 0.81
C GLY A 120 -11.14 -7.23 -0.45
N HIS A 121 -10.32 -6.31 -0.98
CA HIS A 121 -9.50 -6.60 -2.15
C HIS A 121 -8.28 -7.45 -1.82
N VAL A 122 -8.07 -8.51 -2.61
CA VAL A 122 -6.89 -9.38 -2.51
C VAL A 122 -5.81 -8.92 -3.48
N ILE A 123 -4.58 -8.80 -2.97
CA ILE A 123 -3.40 -8.48 -3.76
C ILE A 123 -2.37 -9.59 -3.64
N GLU A 124 -1.85 -10.01 -4.78
CA GLU A 124 -0.75 -10.96 -4.91
C GLU A 124 0.42 -10.30 -5.64
N SER A 125 1.63 -10.52 -5.13
CA SER A 125 2.85 -10.06 -5.80
C SER A 125 4.07 -10.83 -5.32
N SER A 126 5.22 -10.52 -5.89
CA SER A 126 6.49 -11.12 -5.52
C SER A 126 7.68 -10.20 -5.77
N PHE A 127 8.77 -10.43 -5.04
CA PHE A 127 10.05 -9.79 -5.29
C PHE A 127 11.21 -10.71 -4.89
N ASP A 128 12.39 -10.42 -5.43
CA ASP A 128 13.59 -11.20 -5.15
C ASP A 128 14.51 -10.51 -4.15
N PHE A 129 15.30 -11.29 -3.42
CA PHE A 129 16.54 -10.85 -2.76
C PHE A 129 17.62 -11.91 -2.95
N ASN A 130 18.87 -11.58 -2.67
CA ASN A 130 20.00 -12.50 -2.75
C ASN A 130 20.73 -12.56 -1.41
N VAL A 131 21.26 -13.74 -1.07
CA VAL A 131 22.22 -13.94 0.01
C VAL A 131 23.56 -14.33 -0.63
N LYS A 132 24.63 -13.65 -0.23
CA LYS A 132 26.02 -13.95 -0.60
C LYS A 132 26.77 -14.45 0.63
N GLU A 133 27.79 -15.25 0.40
CA GLU A 133 28.82 -15.55 1.40
C GLU A 133 29.61 -14.29 1.80
#